data_AF-A0A938HUY5-F1
#
_entry.id   AF-A0A938HUY5-F1
#
_cell.length_a   1.000
_cell.length_b   1.000
_cell.length_c   1.000
_cell.angle_alpha   90.00
_cell.angle_beta   90.00
_cell.angle_gamma   90.00
#
_symmetry.space_group_name_H-M   'P 1'
#
loop_
_entity.id
_entity.type
_entity.pdbx_description
1 polymer ?
#
loop_
_entity_poly.entity_id
_entity_poly.type
_entity_poly.pdbx_seq_one_letter_code
_entity_poly.pdbx_strand_id
1 'polypeptide(L)'
;MTQKAQAMPEPSGATGGQSVSGRAEPRYTPPELAALEHARADRKPYGRWAKRNLEFSVAGSEHAGEVVRVRVTYRPAGNFRGRPGEEVVSVRSDGSFVEREVVHRPQESFPWVLAVLAAVSAIAAIVLIPLIIIDPRPGDPLYVSGRFLWMRVSNPLIAPAVHFQNQDISGSLSNFAISQPDASTQLAVIQVTLINQQSAEVVVVVDGKAAEVTTVNGLTVFPINTVERSANVQSLDARFVYQGFIPLWDTVTLPSGQQVTGMMVFELPTGDRVKEFRWVATDSMIVRYPK
;
A
#
# COMPACT_ATOMS: atom_id res chain seq x y z
N MET A 1 -31.52 -25.54 -72.25
CA MET A 1 -32.14 -25.08 -70.98
C MET A 1 -31.77 -23.60 -70.85
N THR A 2 -32.64 -22.67 -71.25
CA THR A 2 -33.66 -22.02 -70.38
C THR A 2 -32.95 -21.40 -69.16
N GLN A 3 -32.79 -20.08 -68.98
CA GLN A 3 -33.75 -18.96 -69.01
C GLN A 3 -32.95 -17.63 -69.15
N LYS A 4 -33.19 -16.76 -70.14
CA LYS A 4 -33.94 -15.47 -70.06
C LYS A 4 -33.73 -14.68 -68.75
N ALA A 5 -33.03 -13.53 -68.76
CA ALA A 5 -33.45 -12.18 -69.23
C ALA A 5 -34.48 -11.56 -68.26
N GLN A 6 -34.33 -10.37 -67.66
CA GLN A 6 -34.18 -8.98 -68.14
C GLN A 6 -34.33 -8.08 -66.87
N ALA A 7 -34.01 -6.79 -66.74
CA ALA A 7 -33.27 -5.76 -67.47
C ALA A 7 -33.26 -4.45 -66.62
N MET A 8 -32.28 -3.57 -66.91
CA MET A 8 -32.10 -2.10 -66.71
C MET A 8 -33.37 -1.21 -66.55
N PRO A 9 -33.30 0.10 -66.15
CA PRO A 9 -32.17 1.07 -66.31
C PRO A 9 -31.93 2.12 -65.17
N GLU A 10 -30.83 2.89 -65.32
CA GLU A 10 -30.54 4.21 -64.69
C GLU A 10 -31.31 5.38 -65.39
N PRO A 11 -30.97 6.68 -65.21
CA PRO A 11 -31.12 7.57 -64.05
C PRO A 11 -31.80 8.93 -64.44
N SER A 12 -32.14 9.81 -63.49
CA SER A 12 -32.08 11.27 -63.74
C SER A 12 -32.21 12.06 -62.43
N GLY A 13 -31.35 13.07 -62.27
CA GLY A 13 -31.18 13.84 -61.05
C GLY A 13 -32.08 15.07 -60.92
N ALA A 14 -31.79 15.82 -59.84
CA ALA A 14 -31.91 17.27 -59.65
C ALA A 14 -32.63 17.70 -58.34
N THR A 15 -31.79 18.14 -57.40
CA THR A 15 -31.84 19.45 -56.68
C THR A 15 -32.90 19.74 -55.61
N GLY A 16 -32.40 20.23 -54.47
CA GLY A 16 -33.14 20.96 -53.42
C GLY A 16 -33.57 20.04 -52.29
N GLY A 17 -33.14 20.17 -51.04
CA GLY A 17 -32.93 21.37 -50.26
C GLY A 17 -33.80 21.25 -48.99
N GLN A 18 -33.20 21.54 -47.84
CA GLN A 18 -33.82 21.75 -46.52
C GLN A 18 -34.05 20.52 -45.61
N SER A 19 -33.03 20.35 -44.76
CA SER A 19 -33.15 20.12 -43.33
C SER A 19 -34.29 20.90 -42.65
N VAL A 20 -35.24 20.20 -42.03
CA VAL A 20 -35.92 20.64 -40.78
C VAL A 20 -36.25 19.40 -39.96
N SER A 21 -35.30 18.92 -39.15
CA SER A 21 -35.62 18.03 -38.02
C SER A 21 -35.97 18.93 -36.83
N GLY A 22 -37.18 19.46 -36.85
CA GLY A 22 -37.77 20.11 -35.68
C GLY A 22 -38.28 19.04 -34.73
N ARG A 23 -37.53 18.76 -33.66
CA ARG A 23 -38.07 18.07 -32.49
C ARG A 23 -39.23 18.95 -31.99
N ALA A 24 -40.47 18.55 -32.24
CA ALA A 24 -41.62 19.28 -31.75
C ALA A 24 -41.51 19.39 -30.23
N GLU A 25 -41.32 20.61 -29.72
CA GLU A 25 -41.49 20.93 -28.30
C GLU A 25 -42.84 20.33 -27.87
N PRO A 26 -42.90 19.57 -26.75
CA PRO A 26 -44.18 19.08 -26.25
C PRO A 26 -45.09 20.28 -26.02
N ARG A 27 -46.17 20.36 -26.81
CA ARG A 27 -47.17 21.42 -26.64
C ARG A 27 -47.95 21.13 -25.38
N TYR A 28 -47.50 21.70 -24.28
CA TYR A 28 -48.22 21.67 -23.01
C TYR A 28 -49.50 22.50 -23.11
N THR A 29 -50.57 21.99 -22.51
CA THR A 29 -51.81 22.73 -22.33
C THR A 29 -51.63 23.87 -21.30
N PRO A 30 -52.50 24.90 -21.29
CA PRO A 30 -52.39 25.97 -20.30
C PRO A 30 -52.37 25.48 -18.83
N PRO A 31 -53.17 24.48 -18.42
CA PRO A 31 -53.08 23.91 -17.07
C PRO A 31 -51.75 23.19 -16.78
N GLU A 32 -51.18 22.52 -17.78
CA GLU A 32 -49.87 21.84 -17.65
C GLU A 32 -48.72 22.84 -17.53
N LEU A 33 -48.78 23.96 -18.26
CA LEU A 33 -47.82 25.06 -18.12
C LEU A 33 -47.91 25.70 -16.73
N ALA A 34 -49.12 26.00 -16.26
CA ALA A 34 -49.34 26.56 -14.92
C ALA A 34 -48.82 25.61 -13.82
N ALA A 35 -49.03 24.29 -13.98
CA ALA A 35 -48.49 23.28 -13.08
C ALA A 35 -46.95 23.25 -13.08
N LEU A 36 -46.32 23.29 -14.26
CA LEU A 36 -44.86 23.35 -14.39
C LEU A 36 -44.27 24.63 -13.80
N GLU A 37 -44.89 25.78 -14.03
CA GLU A 37 -44.46 27.06 -13.47
C GLU A 37 -44.54 27.05 -11.95
N HIS A 38 -45.65 26.55 -11.40
CA HIS A 38 -45.80 26.41 -9.95
C HIS A 38 -44.72 25.48 -9.36
N ALA A 39 -44.49 24.33 -9.97
CA ALA A 39 -43.45 23.37 -9.57
C ALA A 39 -42.04 23.96 -9.60
N ARG A 40 -41.75 24.84 -10.57
CA ARG A 40 -40.44 25.52 -10.70
C ARG A 40 -40.27 26.65 -9.68
N ALA A 41 -41.35 27.37 -9.39
CA ALA A 41 -41.37 28.52 -8.49
C ALA A 41 -41.22 28.10 -7.02
N ASP A 42 -41.99 27.12 -6.56
CA ASP A 42 -41.88 26.62 -5.18
C ASP A 42 -41.01 25.37 -5.08
N ARG A 43 -39.77 25.59 -4.62
CA ARG A 43 -38.77 24.52 -4.43
C ARG A 43 -38.78 23.91 -3.02
N LYS A 44 -39.54 24.45 -2.06
CA LYS A 44 -39.51 23.98 -0.66
C LYS A 44 -39.81 22.48 -0.51
N PRO A 45 -40.74 21.88 -1.27
CA PRO A 45 -41.10 20.46 -1.09
C PRO A 45 -40.00 19.46 -1.48
N TYR A 46 -38.99 19.88 -2.27
CA TYR A 46 -37.95 18.99 -2.79
C TYR A 46 -36.83 18.64 -1.79
N GLY A 47 -36.82 19.24 -0.59
CA GLY A 47 -35.84 18.94 0.46
C GLY A 47 -34.39 19.14 0.00
N ARG A 48 -33.54 18.12 0.16
CA ARG A 48 -32.11 18.18 -0.26
C ARG A 48 -31.93 18.50 -1.76
N TRP A 49 -32.94 18.23 -2.57
CA TRP A 49 -32.92 18.47 -4.02
C TRP A 49 -33.28 19.92 -4.38
N ALA A 50 -33.86 20.70 -3.47
CA ALA A 50 -34.30 22.08 -3.72
C ALA A 50 -33.16 23.01 -4.17
N LYS A 51 -31.93 22.73 -3.72
CA LYS A 51 -30.71 23.49 -4.06
C LYS A 51 -30.05 23.05 -5.36
N ARG A 52 -30.47 21.92 -5.95
CA ARG A 52 -29.93 21.42 -7.21
C ARG A 52 -30.66 22.06 -8.39
N ASN A 53 -30.01 22.06 -9.55
CA ASN A 53 -30.70 22.39 -10.79
C ASN A 53 -31.61 21.22 -11.15
N LEU A 54 -32.92 21.45 -11.22
CA LEU A 54 -33.93 20.43 -11.48
C LEU A 54 -34.55 20.65 -12.86
N GLU A 55 -34.62 19.58 -13.65
CA GLU A 55 -35.37 19.51 -14.90
C GLU A 55 -36.76 18.94 -14.61
N PHE A 56 -37.79 19.58 -15.16
CA PHE A 56 -39.20 19.23 -14.96
C PHE A 56 -39.84 18.82 -16.29
N SER A 57 -40.65 17.78 -16.27
CA SER A 57 -41.43 17.33 -17.42
C SER A 57 -42.81 16.81 -16.99
N VAL A 58 -43.83 17.05 -17.81
CA VAL A 58 -45.16 16.49 -17.58
C VAL A 58 -45.16 15.03 -18.02
N ALA A 59 -45.53 14.14 -17.11
CA ALA A 59 -45.71 12.71 -17.40
C ALA A 59 -47.14 12.38 -17.86
N GLY A 60 -48.11 13.21 -17.49
CA GLY A 60 -49.50 13.10 -17.96
C GLY A 60 -50.41 14.05 -17.19
N SER A 61 -51.65 14.18 -17.67
CA SER A 61 -52.70 14.99 -17.03
C SER A 61 -54.04 14.27 -17.05
N GLU A 62 -54.82 14.42 -15.98
CA GLU A 62 -56.16 13.86 -15.84
C GLU A 62 -57.17 14.99 -15.57
N HIS A 63 -58.25 15.03 -16.36
CA HIS A 63 -59.30 16.02 -16.21
C HIS A 63 -60.42 15.49 -15.30
N ALA A 64 -60.66 16.19 -14.19
CA ALA A 64 -61.72 15.89 -13.24
C ALA A 64 -62.61 17.13 -13.05
N GLY A 65 -63.54 17.34 -13.99
CA GLY A 65 -64.41 18.52 -14.02
C GLY A 65 -63.61 19.80 -14.26
N GLU A 66 -63.72 20.76 -13.35
CA GLU A 66 -62.99 22.04 -13.41
C GLU A 66 -61.53 21.96 -12.94
N VAL A 67 -61.10 20.80 -12.41
CA VAL A 67 -59.73 20.57 -11.92
C VAL A 67 -58.98 19.61 -12.84
N VAL A 68 -57.77 20.01 -13.23
CA VAL A 68 -56.82 19.22 -13.99
C VAL A 68 -55.70 18.78 -13.05
N ARG A 69 -55.52 17.46 -12.90
CA ARG A 69 -54.43 16.86 -12.12
C ARG A 69 -53.26 16.61 -13.05
N VAL A 70 -52.19 17.38 -12.90
CA VAL A 70 -51.00 17.28 -13.74
C VAL A 70 -49.91 16.51 -12.98
N ARG A 71 -49.49 15.38 -13.54
CA ARG A 71 -48.39 14.58 -13.02
C ARG A 71 -47.07 15.13 -13.55
N VAL A 72 -46.29 15.73 -12.67
CA VAL A 72 -45.00 16.34 -12.99
C VAL A 72 -43.88 15.43 -12.47
N THR A 73 -42.93 15.14 -13.36
CA THR A 73 -41.70 14.44 -13.01
C THR A 73 -40.56 15.43 -12.92
N TYR A 74 -39.64 15.21 -11.98
CA TYR A 74 -38.49 16.08 -11.79
C TYR A 74 -37.23 15.29 -11.46
N ARG A 75 -36.10 15.73 -12.00
CA ARG A 75 -34.79 15.10 -11.77
C ARG A 75 -33.67 16.14 -11.74
N PRO A 76 -32.55 15.87 -11.05
CA PRO A 76 -31.35 16.69 -11.18
C PRO A 76 -30.86 16.77 -12.63
N ALA A 77 -30.50 17.97 -13.07
CA ALA A 77 -29.94 18.22 -14.39
C ALA A 77 -28.60 17.48 -14.58
N GLY A 78 -28.31 17.06 -15.81
CA GLY A 78 -27.08 16.34 -16.17
C GLY A 78 -27.18 14.82 -16.04
N ASN A 79 -26.11 14.18 -15.55
CA ASN A 79 -25.94 12.72 -15.55
C ASN A 79 -26.60 12.02 -14.35
N PHE A 80 -27.81 12.43 -13.97
CA PHE A 80 -28.55 11.76 -12.91
C PHE A 80 -28.90 10.33 -13.31
N ARG A 81 -28.34 9.36 -12.57
CA ARG A 81 -28.63 7.92 -12.70
C ARG A 81 -29.45 7.50 -11.50
N GLY A 82 -30.71 7.16 -11.73
CA GLY A 82 -31.65 6.87 -10.66
C GLY A 82 -33.10 7.05 -11.08
N ARG A 83 -34.01 6.84 -10.14
CA ARG A 83 -35.44 7.07 -10.35
C ARG A 83 -35.73 8.58 -10.22
N PRO A 84 -36.38 9.24 -11.20
CA PRO A 84 -36.79 10.64 -11.06
C PRO A 84 -37.84 10.77 -9.95
N GLY A 85 -37.97 11.96 -9.38
CA GLY A 85 -39.06 12.29 -8.48
C GLY A 85 -40.36 12.53 -9.23
N GLU A 86 -41.47 12.43 -8.52
CA GLU A 86 -42.81 12.59 -9.07
C GLU A 86 -43.70 13.34 -8.10
N GLU A 87 -44.50 14.24 -8.64
CA GLU A 87 -45.52 14.99 -7.91
C GLU A 87 -46.78 15.18 -8.76
N VAL A 88 -47.88 15.43 -8.08
CA VAL A 88 -49.16 15.77 -8.70
C VAL A 88 -49.49 17.20 -8.31
N VAL A 89 -49.71 18.05 -9.32
CA VAL A 89 -50.13 19.44 -9.15
C VAL A 89 -51.54 19.56 -9.69
N SER A 90 -52.49 19.88 -8.81
CA SER A 90 -53.89 20.11 -9.17
C SER A 90 -54.09 21.58 -9.46
N VAL A 91 -54.57 21.88 -10.67
CA VAL A 91 -54.79 23.24 -11.18
C VAL A 91 -56.20 23.33 -11.74
N ARG A 92 -56.91 24.43 -11.56
CA ARG A 92 -58.20 24.63 -12.23
C ARG A 92 -58.01 24.89 -13.73
N SER A 93 -59.08 24.80 -14.51
CA SER A 93 -59.04 25.11 -15.95
C SER A 93 -58.55 26.54 -16.28
N ASP A 94 -58.66 27.48 -15.33
CA ASP A 94 -58.16 28.86 -15.44
C ASP A 94 -56.67 29.02 -15.07
N GLY A 95 -55.98 27.93 -14.70
CA GLY A 95 -54.58 27.96 -14.27
C GLY A 95 -54.38 28.24 -12.78
N SER A 96 -55.45 28.43 -11.99
CA SER A 96 -55.33 28.66 -10.54
C SER A 96 -54.91 27.41 -9.79
N PHE A 97 -53.93 27.57 -8.90
CA PHE A 97 -53.41 26.48 -8.07
C PHE A 97 -54.45 26.00 -7.05
N VAL A 98 -54.55 24.67 -6.88
CA VAL A 98 -55.43 24.05 -5.88
C VAL A 98 -54.61 23.34 -4.82
N GLU A 99 -53.86 22.30 -5.20
CA GLU A 99 -53.15 21.44 -4.27
C GLU A 99 -51.92 20.81 -4.95
N ARG A 100 -50.94 20.44 -4.13
CA ARG A 100 -49.73 19.74 -4.56
C ARG A 100 -49.42 18.57 -3.64
N GLU A 101 -49.12 17.43 -4.25
CA GLU A 101 -48.71 16.21 -3.54
C GLU A 101 -47.39 15.68 -4.12
N VAL A 102 -46.37 15.51 -3.27
CA VAL A 102 -45.11 14.86 -3.68
C VAL A 102 -45.25 13.36 -3.47
N VAL A 103 -45.35 12.61 -4.56
CA VAL A 103 -45.54 11.14 -4.53
C VAL A 103 -44.26 10.45 -4.08
N HIS A 104 -43.13 10.77 -4.74
CA HIS A 104 -41.81 10.30 -4.33
C HIS A 104 -40.72 11.27 -4.78
N ARG A 105 -39.56 11.20 -4.11
CA ARG A 105 -38.40 12.05 -4.40
C ARG A 105 -37.39 11.30 -5.27
N PRO A 106 -36.53 12.02 -6.02
CA PRO A 106 -35.47 11.40 -6.78
C PRO A 106 -34.60 10.50 -5.89
N GLN A 107 -34.33 9.29 -6.38
CA GLN A 107 -33.49 8.30 -5.70
C GLN A 107 -32.28 7.98 -6.58
N GLU A 108 -31.08 8.20 -6.04
CA GLU A 108 -29.82 7.89 -6.72
C GLU A 108 -29.61 6.37 -6.82
N SER A 109 -29.03 5.92 -7.92
CA SER A 109 -28.61 4.52 -8.06
C SER A 109 -27.46 4.21 -7.09
N PHE A 110 -27.52 3.05 -6.44
CA PHE A 110 -26.43 2.57 -5.61
C PHE A 110 -25.14 2.42 -6.43
N PRO A 111 -23.97 2.89 -5.94
CA PRO A 111 -22.71 2.88 -6.70
C PRO A 111 -22.05 1.49 -6.70
N TRP A 112 -22.65 0.53 -7.42
CA TRP A 112 -22.22 -0.87 -7.47
C TRP A 112 -20.74 -1.06 -7.81
N VAL A 113 -20.19 -0.25 -8.73
CA VAL A 113 -18.76 -0.35 -9.11
C VAL A 113 -17.84 -0.08 -7.92
N LEU A 114 -18.15 0.93 -7.10
CA LEU A 114 -17.36 1.26 -5.93
C LEU A 114 -17.49 0.17 -4.86
N ALA A 115 -18.69 -0.38 -4.66
CA ALA A 115 -18.92 -1.46 -3.71
C ALA A 115 -18.12 -2.72 -4.07
N VAL A 116 -18.09 -3.10 -5.35
CA VAL A 116 -17.30 -4.24 -5.84
C VAL A 116 -15.81 -4.00 -5.65
N LEU A 117 -15.32 -2.81 -6.02
CA LEU A 117 -13.90 -2.46 -5.85
C LEU A 117 -13.47 -2.51 -4.38
N ALA A 118 -14.30 -1.98 -3.47
CA ALA A 118 -14.04 -2.02 -2.04
C ALA A 118 -13.99 -3.47 -1.51
N ALA A 119 -14.92 -4.33 -1.94
CA ALA A 119 -14.94 -5.74 -1.54
C ALA A 119 -13.69 -6.50 -2.02
N VAL A 120 -13.27 -6.30 -3.27
CA VAL A 120 -12.05 -6.91 -3.82
C VAL A 120 -10.81 -6.45 -3.04
N SER A 121 -10.73 -5.16 -2.72
CA SER A 121 -9.62 -4.61 -1.93
C SER A 121 -9.55 -5.22 -0.52
N ALA A 122 -10.69 -5.40 0.14
CA ALA A 122 -10.75 -6.04 1.47
C ALA A 122 -10.28 -7.50 1.44
N ILE A 123 -10.72 -8.27 0.43
CA ILE A 123 -10.28 -9.66 0.25
C ILE A 123 -8.78 -9.74 -0.04
N ALA A 124 -8.27 -8.86 -0.91
CA ALA A 124 -6.85 -8.79 -1.22
C ALA A 124 -6.00 -8.52 0.05
N ALA A 125 -6.46 -7.64 0.94
CA ALA A 125 -5.77 -7.38 2.20
C ALA A 125 -5.74 -8.62 3.12
N ILE A 126 -6.85 -9.36 3.21
CA ILE A 126 -6.95 -10.60 4.00
C ILE A 126 -5.94 -11.65 3.51
N VAL A 127 -5.66 -11.70 2.20
CA VAL A 127 -4.73 -12.67 1.62
C VAL A 127 -3.27 -12.18 1.65
N LEU A 128 -3.03 -10.91 1.31
CA LEU A 128 -1.68 -10.37 1.14
C LEU A 128 -0.97 -10.13 2.47
N ILE A 129 -1.67 -9.67 3.51
CA ILE A 129 -1.05 -9.37 4.81
C ILE A 129 -0.43 -10.64 5.44
N PRO A 130 -1.15 -11.78 5.54
CA PRO A 130 -0.55 -13.01 6.06
C PRO A 130 0.62 -13.52 5.22
N LEU A 131 0.56 -13.41 3.89
CA LEU A 131 1.65 -13.82 3.00
C LEU A 131 2.95 -13.05 3.30
N ILE A 132 2.88 -11.76 3.59
CA ILE A 132 4.04 -10.94 3.94
C ILE A 132 4.64 -11.35 5.29
N ILE A 133 3.81 -11.74 6.25
CA ILE A 133 4.25 -12.12 7.60
C ILE A 133 4.89 -13.52 7.60
N ILE A 134 4.34 -14.46 6.84
CA ILE A 134 4.78 -15.87 6.84
C ILE A 134 6.08 -16.05 6.05
N ASP A 135 6.29 -15.29 4.99
CA ASP A 135 7.50 -15.40 4.14
C ASP A 135 8.22 -14.04 4.06
N PRO A 136 8.92 -13.62 5.14
CA PRO A 136 9.80 -12.46 5.06
C PRO A 136 10.87 -12.79 4.03
N ARG A 137 10.79 -12.13 2.86
CA ARG A 137 11.78 -12.27 1.78
C ARG A 137 13.20 -12.25 2.38
N PRO A 138 14.10 -13.14 1.94
CA PRO A 138 15.46 -13.16 2.46
C PRO A 138 16.16 -11.86 2.05
N GLY A 139 16.28 -10.96 3.02
CA GLY A 139 16.99 -9.71 2.93
C GLY A 139 17.26 -9.28 4.36
N ASP A 140 18.53 -9.01 4.66
CA ASP A 140 19.02 -8.65 6.00
C ASP A 140 18.05 -7.68 6.67
N PRO A 141 17.23 -8.14 7.63
CA PRO A 141 16.25 -7.28 8.24
C PRO A 141 17.00 -6.20 9.01
N LEU A 142 16.56 -4.96 8.84
CA LEU A 142 17.09 -3.85 9.60
C LEU A 142 16.38 -3.85 10.96
N TYR A 143 17.10 -4.27 11.99
CA TYR A 143 16.64 -4.30 13.38
C TYR A 143 17.03 -3.00 14.09
N VAL A 144 16.20 -2.53 15.02
CA VAL A 144 16.60 -1.46 15.94
C VAL A 144 17.30 -2.11 17.13
N SER A 145 18.53 -1.70 17.41
CA SER A 145 19.37 -2.24 18.48
C SER A 145 19.68 -1.14 19.49
N GLY A 146 19.29 -1.33 20.74
CA GLY A 146 19.47 -0.29 21.76
C GLY A 146 18.56 0.92 21.54
N ARG A 147 19.07 2.12 21.85
CA ARG A 147 18.30 3.38 21.77
C ARG A 147 18.58 4.16 20.50
N PHE A 148 19.78 4.04 19.95
CA PHE A 148 20.25 4.94 18.89
C PHE A 148 20.90 4.22 17.70
N LEU A 149 21.15 2.91 17.82
CA LEU A 149 21.76 2.12 16.76
C LEU A 149 20.71 1.33 15.98
N TRP A 150 20.91 1.31 14.67
CA TRP A 150 20.26 0.33 13.81
C TRP A 150 21.25 -0.78 13.55
N MET A 151 20.75 -2.00 13.42
CA MET A 151 21.56 -3.20 13.29
C MET A 151 21.06 -4.06 12.14
N ARG A 152 22.00 -4.59 11.35
CA ARG A 152 21.72 -5.72 10.44
C ARG A 152 22.54 -6.92 10.92
N VAL A 153 21.92 -8.09 10.88
CA VAL A 153 22.54 -9.34 11.33
C VAL A 153 22.29 -10.40 10.28
N SER A 154 23.36 -11.06 9.82
CA SER A 154 23.25 -12.14 8.84
C SER A 154 22.76 -13.44 9.47
N ASN A 155 22.38 -14.39 8.62
CA ASN A 155 22.27 -15.78 9.07
C ASN A 155 23.63 -16.30 9.57
N PRO A 156 23.65 -17.11 10.63
CA PRO A 156 24.87 -17.68 11.18
C PRO A 156 25.44 -18.73 10.24
N LEU A 157 26.73 -18.62 9.93
CA LEU A 157 27.49 -19.68 9.29
C LEU A 157 28.05 -20.61 10.37
N ILE A 158 27.72 -21.90 10.27
CA ILE A 158 28.25 -22.93 11.16
C ILE A 158 29.43 -23.62 10.51
N ALA A 159 30.59 -23.63 11.17
CA ALA A 159 31.81 -24.25 10.68
C ALA A 159 32.73 -24.73 11.81
N PRO A 160 33.57 -25.76 11.59
CA PRO A 160 34.54 -26.20 12.58
C PRO A 160 35.76 -25.28 12.69
N ALA A 161 35.99 -24.45 11.67
CA ALA A 161 37.07 -23.47 11.62
C ALA A 161 36.69 -22.31 10.69
N VAL A 162 37.36 -21.18 10.88
CA VAL A 162 37.28 -19.99 10.04
C VAL A 162 38.70 -19.58 9.68
N HIS A 163 39.02 -19.60 8.39
CA HIS A 163 40.29 -19.16 7.86
C HIS A 163 40.09 -17.82 7.15
N PHE A 164 40.96 -16.85 7.40
CA PHE A 164 40.84 -15.53 6.78
C PHE A 164 42.19 -14.86 6.59
N GLN A 165 42.20 -13.86 5.71
CA GLN A 165 43.33 -12.99 5.49
C GLN A 165 43.03 -11.61 6.04
N ASN A 166 44.00 -11.03 6.73
CA ASN A 166 43.94 -9.63 7.12
C ASN A 166 45.24 -8.92 6.72
N GLN A 167 45.12 -7.66 6.35
CA GLN A 167 46.27 -6.82 6.08
C GLN A 167 46.74 -6.20 7.38
N ASP A 168 48.06 -6.20 7.60
CA ASP A 168 48.65 -5.41 8.67
C ASP A 168 48.72 -3.92 8.29
N ILE A 169 49.16 -3.08 9.23
CA ILE A 169 49.35 -1.64 9.02
C ILE A 169 50.36 -1.29 7.92
N SER A 170 51.19 -2.24 7.50
CA SER A 170 52.17 -2.08 6.41
C SER A 170 51.63 -2.56 5.05
N GLY A 171 50.39 -3.10 5.03
CA GLY A 171 49.76 -3.66 3.84
C GLY A 171 50.15 -5.11 3.54
N SER A 172 50.92 -5.76 4.43
CA SER A 172 51.30 -7.16 4.27
C SER A 172 50.14 -8.07 4.67
N LEU A 173 49.83 -9.04 3.81
CA LEU A 173 48.76 -10.01 4.06
C LEU A 173 49.27 -11.11 5.00
N SER A 174 48.56 -11.29 6.10
CA SER A 174 48.76 -12.41 7.02
C SER A 174 47.53 -13.32 7.02
N ASN A 175 47.78 -14.62 7.08
CA ASN A 175 46.75 -15.64 7.16
C ASN A 175 46.49 -15.98 8.63
N PHE A 176 45.21 -16.03 9.00
CA PHE A 176 44.75 -16.36 10.33
C PHE A 176 43.72 -17.48 10.28
N ALA A 177 43.62 -18.24 11.38
CA ALA A 177 42.58 -19.22 11.59
C ALA A 177 42.04 -19.15 13.02
N ILE A 178 40.73 -19.34 13.14
CA ILE A 178 40.03 -19.61 14.40
C ILE A 178 39.45 -21.01 14.28
N SER A 179 39.83 -21.91 15.18
CA SER A 179 39.36 -23.29 15.20
C SER A 179 38.45 -23.55 16.40
N GLN A 180 37.53 -24.51 16.24
CA GLN A 180 36.77 -25.05 17.36
C GLN A 180 37.73 -25.58 18.45
N PRO A 181 37.40 -25.40 19.76
CA PRO A 181 38.22 -25.91 20.86
C PRO A 181 38.38 -27.43 20.85
N ASP A 182 37.30 -28.15 20.55
CA ASP A 182 37.21 -29.60 20.57
C ASP A 182 36.15 -30.10 19.58
N ALA A 183 36.04 -31.42 19.42
CA ALA A 183 35.09 -32.04 18.50
C ALA A 183 33.61 -31.94 18.93
N SER A 184 33.35 -31.58 20.20
CA SER A 184 32.00 -31.39 20.74
C SER A 184 31.49 -29.96 20.57
N THR A 185 32.33 -29.07 20.04
CA THR A 185 32.04 -27.66 19.82
C THR A 185 32.19 -27.32 18.33
N GLN A 186 31.40 -26.36 17.86
CA GLN A 186 31.48 -25.78 16.52
C GLN A 186 31.39 -24.25 16.61
N LEU A 187 31.87 -23.55 15.59
CA LEU A 187 31.81 -22.09 15.53
C LEU A 187 30.54 -21.65 14.81
N ALA A 188 29.91 -20.60 15.34
CA ALA A 188 28.90 -19.82 14.63
C ALA A 188 29.46 -18.43 14.34
N VAL A 189 29.55 -18.09 13.05
CA VAL A 189 30.01 -16.79 12.57
C VAL A 189 28.81 -15.97 12.14
N ILE A 190 28.67 -14.78 12.71
CA ILE A 190 27.55 -13.88 12.44
C ILE A 190 28.11 -12.53 12.01
N GLN A 191 27.71 -12.07 10.82
CA GLN A 191 28.03 -10.72 10.37
C GLN A 191 27.07 -9.74 11.03
N VAL A 192 27.64 -8.72 11.68
CA VAL A 192 26.89 -7.65 12.34
C VAL A 192 27.29 -6.33 11.72
N THR A 193 26.29 -5.57 11.29
CA THR A 193 26.45 -4.17 10.86
C THR A 193 25.73 -3.27 11.86
N LEU A 194 26.45 -2.34 12.48
CA LEU A 194 25.90 -1.33 13.38
C LEU A 194 25.92 0.03 12.67
N ILE A 195 24.82 0.77 12.74
CA ILE A 195 24.60 2.02 12.01
C ILE A 195 24.12 3.09 12.99
N ASN A 196 24.85 4.19 13.08
CA ASN A 196 24.41 5.37 13.83
C ASN A 196 23.67 6.34 12.90
N GLN A 197 22.34 6.44 13.02
CA GLN A 197 21.55 7.36 12.19
C GLN A 197 21.11 8.64 12.91
N GLN A 198 21.11 8.65 14.24
CA GLN A 198 20.44 9.71 15.01
C GLN A 198 21.42 10.56 15.84
N SER A 199 22.41 9.93 16.46
CA SER A 199 23.29 10.61 17.41
C SER A 199 24.50 11.22 16.70
N ALA A 200 25.02 12.32 17.25
CA ALA A 200 26.22 12.98 16.72
C ALA A 200 27.44 12.04 16.73
N GLU A 201 27.61 11.29 17.82
CA GLU A 201 28.69 10.34 18.06
C GLU A 201 28.19 9.26 19.04
N VAL A 202 28.38 7.98 18.71
CA VAL A 202 28.11 6.84 19.59
C VAL A 202 29.40 6.05 19.78
N VAL A 203 29.72 5.72 21.03
CA VAL A 203 30.82 4.79 21.33
C VAL A 203 30.23 3.44 21.66
N VAL A 204 30.61 2.45 20.85
CA VAL A 204 30.16 1.06 20.96
C VAL A 204 31.31 0.22 21.50
N VAL A 205 31.09 -0.44 22.64
CA VAL A 205 32.06 -1.39 23.21
C VAL A 205 31.69 -2.79 22.72
N VAL A 206 32.53 -3.41 21.90
CA VAL A 206 32.33 -4.78 21.41
C VAL A 206 33.23 -5.74 22.17
N ASP A 207 32.65 -6.45 23.14
CA ASP A 207 33.33 -7.44 23.98
C ASP A 207 32.45 -8.70 24.17
N GLY A 208 32.88 -9.58 25.08
CA GLY A 208 32.16 -10.81 25.43
C GLY A 208 30.76 -10.60 26.03
N LYS A 209 30.35 -9.36 26.31
CA LYS A 209 29.03 -9.00 26.83
C LYS A 209 28.22 -8.16 25.84
N ALA A 210 28.79 -7.85 24.68
CA ALA A 210 28.15 -6.99 23.69
C ALA A 210 26.95 -7.65 23.00
N ALA A 211 26.95 -8.97 22.91
CA ALA A 211 25.89 -9.74 22.29
C ALA A 211 25.70 -11.10 22.97
N GLU A 212 24.53 -11.70 22.74
CA GLU A 212 24.13 -13.01 23.22
C GLU A 212 23.47 -13.79 22.09
N VAL A 213 23.76 -15.08 22.02
CA VAL A 213 23.07 -16.02 21.12
C VAL A 213 22.34 -17.04 21.97
N THR A 214 21.05 -17.22 21.71
CA THR A 214 20.28 -18.32 22.29
C THR A 214 20.15 -19.43 21.25
N THR A 215 20.49 -20.66 21.64
CA THR A 215 20.39 -21.83 20.76
C THR A 215 18.99 -22.43 20.75
N VAL A 216 18.73 -23.36 19.83
CA VAL A 216 17.46 -24.10 19.77
C VAL A 216 17.22 -24.90 21.05
N ASN A 217 18.29 -25.41 21.67
CA ASN A 217 18.24 -26.13 22.93
C ASN A 217 18.11 -25.21 24.16
N GLY A 218 18.05 -23.89 23.96
CA GLY A 218 17.88 -22.90 25.03
C GLY A 218 19.16 -22.52 25.76
N LEU A 219 20.34 -22.89 25.24
CA LEU A 219 21.62 -22.44 25.77
C LEU A 219 21.87 -20.98 25.34
N THR A 220 22.26 -20.12 26.29
CA THR A 220 22.75 -18.78 25.97
C THR A 220 24.28 -18.79 25.93
N VAL A 221 24.84 -18.35 24.81
CA VAL A 221 26.29 -18.23 24.59
C VAL A 221 26.67 -16.80 24.23
N PHE A 222 27.94 -16.47 24.46
CA PHE A 222 28.51 -15.15 24.28
C PHE A 222 29.59 -15.17 23.20
N PRO A 223 29.89 -14.03 22.57
CA PRO A 223 30.92 -13.98 21.54
C PRO A 223 32.30 -14.18 22.15
N ILE A 224 33.18 -14.89 21.43
CA ILE A 224 34.57 -15.08 21.82
C ILE A 224 35.42 -13.92 21.31
N ASN A 225 36.52 -13.63 22.02
CA ASN A 225 37.50 -12.65 21.56
C ASN A 225 38.20 -13.16 20.30
N THR A 226 37.76 -12.68 19.13
CA THR A 226 38.30 -13.11 17.85
C THR A 226 39.75 -12.72 17.66
N VAL A 227 40.20 -11.61 18.28
CA VAL A 227 41.58 -11.15 18.18
C VAL A 227 42.51 -12.11 18.93
N GLU A 228 42.15 -12.47 20.17
CA GLU A 228 42.91 -13.43 20.98
C GLU A 228 42.84 -14.86 20.44
N ARG A 229 41.70 -15.24 19.85
CA ARG A 229 41.49 -16.60 19.32
C ARG A 229 42.05 -16.83 17.93
N SER A 230 42.54 -15.79 17.27
CA SER A 230 43.16 -15.90 15.94
C SER A 230 44.59 -16.40 16.03
N ALA A 231 44.86 -17.56 15.42
CA ALA A 231 46.22 -18.09 15.27
C ALA A 231 46.76 -17.77 13.87
N ASN A 232 48.03 -17.39 13.78
CA ASN A 232 48.70 -17.23 12.48
C ASN A 232 48.92 -18.62 11.84
N VAL A 233 48.60 -18.74 10.56
CA VAL A 233 48.77 -19.99 9.80
C VAL A 233 49.56 -19.74 8.53
N GLN A 234 50.34 -20.72 8.07
CA GLN A 234 51.14 -20.55 6.85
C GLN A 234 50.28 -20.57 5.59
N SER A 235 49.22 -21.39 5.58
CA SER A 235 48.31 -21.54 4.43
C SER A 235 46.86 -21.60 4.89
N LEU A 236 45.96 -21.18 4.02
CA LEU A 236 44.52 -21.24 4.24
C LEU A 236 43.96 -22.57 3.75
N ASP A 237 43.10 -23.21 4.53
CA ASP A 237 42.29 -24.33 4.04
C ASP A 237 41.08 -23.77 3.28
N ALA A 238 41.06 -23.96 1.97
CA ALA A 238 40.03 -23.42 1.07
C ALA A 238 38.59 -23.80 1.47
N ARG A 239 38.41 -24.89 2.24
CA ARG A 239 37.08 -25.32 2.74
C ARG A 239 36.52 -24.39 3.82
N PHE A 240 37.39 -23.65 4.50
CA PHE A 240 37.06 -22.82 5.66
C PHE A 240 37.39 -21.34 5.43
N VAL A 241 37.75 -20.95 4.20
CA VAL A 241 38.07 -19.55 3.88
C VAL A 241 36.81 -18.70 3.91
N TYR A 242 36.83 -17.68 4.75
CA TYR A 242 35.81 -16.64 4.81
C TYR A 242 36.36 -15.35 4.19
N GLN A 243 35.87 -15.02 2.99
CA GLN A 243 36.30 -13.83 2.26
C GLN A 243 35.81 -12.57 2.96
N GLY A 244 36.70 -11.59 3.17
CA GLY A 244 36.35 -10.33 3.80
C GLY A 244 35.99 -10.43 5.29
N PHE A 245 36.46 -11.49 5.98
CA PHE A 245 36.29 -11.58 7.42
C PHE A 245 37.03 -10.44 8.12
N ILE A 246 36.29 -9.56 8.76
CA ILE A 246 36.81 -8.48 9.60
C ILE A 246 36.33 -8.77 11.02
N PRO A 247 37.21 -9.10 11.98
CA PRO A 247 36.80 -9.35 13.36
C PRO A 247 36.15 -8.11 13.94
N LEU A 248 34.93 -8.26 14.48
CA LEU A 248 34.25 -7.20 15.22
C LEU A 248 34.52 -7.38 16.70
N TRP A 249 35.56 -6.70 17.18
CA TRP A 249 35.97 -6.71 18.57
C TRP A 249 36.59 -5.35 18.91
N ASP A 250 36.61 -5.00 20.20
CA ASP A 250 37.08 -3.72 20.74
C ASP A 250 36.08 -2.56 20.59
N THR A 251 36.48 -1.38 21.04
CA THR A 251 35.67 -0.17 21.08
C THR A 251 35.70 0.54 19.74
N VAL A 252 34.52 0.85 19.19
CA VAL A 252 34.35 1.56 17.93
C VAL A 252 33.57 2.85 18.16
N THR A 253 34.11 3.96 17.66
CA THR A 253 33.41 5.25 17.63
C THR A 253 32.70 5.41 16.29
N LEU A 254 31.38 5.64 16.34
CA LEU A 254 30.51 5.82 15.18
C LEU A 254 29.92 7.23 15.15
N PRO A 255 30.45 8.13 14.30
CA PRO A 255 29.82 9.41 13.99
C PRO A 255 28.43 9.25 13.36
N SER A 256 27.65 10.32 13.36
CA SER A 256 26.35 10.36 12.69
C SER A 256 26.44 9.99 11.22
N GLY A 257 25.57 9.10 10.77
CA GLY A 257 25.49 8.59 9.41
C GLY A 257 26.52 7.51 9.06
N GLN A 258 27.40 7.12 9.99
CA GLN A 258 28.40 6.08 9.76
C GLN A 258 27.93 4.70 10.22
N GLN A 259 28.61 3.68 9.71
CA GLN A 259 28.39 2.28 10.05
C GLN A 259 29.72 1.55 10.24
N VAL A 260 29.70 0.52 11.07
CA VAL A 260 30.75 -0.51 11.15
C VAL A 260 30.15 -1.85 10.81
N THR A 261 30.90 -2.68 10.10
CA THR A 261 30.51 -4.05 9.76
C THR A 261 31.66 -4.98 10.08
N GLY A 262 31.36 -6.08 10.75
CA GLY A 262 32.34 -7.12 11.01
C GLY A 262 31.68 -8.40 11.51
N MET A 263 32.50 -9.37 11.86
CA MET A 263 32.10 -10.72 12.22
C MET A 263 32.28 -10.93 13.71
N MET A 264 31.23 -11.42 14.35
CA MET A 264 31.29 -11.97 15.70
C MET A 264 31.30 -13.49 15.61
N VAL A 265 32.08 -14.14 16.47
CA VAL A 265 32.21 -15.59 16.51
C VAL A 265 31.71 -16.12 17.85
N PHE A 266 30.93 -17.19 17.83
CA PHE A 266 30.37 -17.86 18.99
C PHE A 266 30.75 -19.33 18.96
N GLU A 267 30.86 -19.94 20.13
CA GLU A 267 31.08 -21.38 20.30
C GLU A 267 29.77 -22.05 20.70
N LEU A 268 29.35 -23.06 19.93
CA LEU A 268 28.10 -23.81 20.12
C LEU A 268 28.40 -25.30 20.26
N PRO A 269 27.58 -26.08 20.99
CA PRO A 269 27.66 -27.54 20.91
C PRO A 269 27.45 -28.03 19.47
N THR A 270 28.22 -29.04 19.06
CA THR A 270 28.14 -29.63 17.72
C THR A 270 26.72 -30.16 17.46
N GLY A 271 26.13 -29.75 16.33
CA GLY A 271 24.76 -30.10 15.95
C GLY A 271 23.67 -29.19 16.50
N ASP A 272 23.98 -28.27 17.43
CA ASP A 272 23.05 -27.22 17.84
C ASP A 272 22.97 -26.11 16.77
N ARG A 273 21.96 -25.26 16.88
CA ARG A 273 21.70 -24.15 15.95
C ARG A 273 21.36 -22.89 16.71
N VAL A 274 21.72 -21.75 16.14
CA VAL A 274 21.28 -20.43 16.62
C VAL A 274 19.78 -20.28 16.40
N LYS A 275 19.06 -19.92 17.46
CA LYS A 275 17.63 -19.59 17.43
C LYS A 275 17.42 -18.07 17.46
N GLU A 276 18.18 -17.37 18.30
CA GLU A 276 18.06 -15.93 18.49
C GLU A 276 19.45 -15.30 18.65
N PHE A 277 19.64 -14.12 18.06
CA PHE A 277 20.77 -13.23 18.33
C PHE A 277 20.22 -11.97 19.00
N ARG A 278 20.87 -11.54 20.08
CA ARG A 278 20.53 -10.36 20.86
C ARG A 278 21.74 -9.47 21.03
N TRP A 279 21.59 -8.20 20.71
CA TRP A 279 22.59 -7.18 21.02
C TRP A 279 22.30 -6.59 22.40
N VAL A 280 23.31 -6.54 23.26
CA VAL A 280 23.20 -6.14 24.67
C VAL A 280 24.05 -4.92 24.99
N ALA A 281 25.07 -4.62 24.17
CA ALA A 281 25.98 -3.51 24.44
C ALA A 281 25.23 -2.18 24.64
N THR A 282 25.57 -1.45 25.71
CA THR A 282 25.01 -0.14 26.02
C THR A 282 25.56 0.92 25.07
N ASP A 283 24.69 1.54 24.28
CA ASP A 283 25.00 2.75 23.52
C ASP A 283 25.38 3.87 24.51
N SER A 284 26.64 4.31 24.53
CA SER A 284 27.03 5.51 25.28
C SER A 284 26.97 6.74 24.38
N MET A 285 26.34 7.81 24.86
CA MET A 285 26.17 9.06 24.12
C MET A 285 27.10 10.14 24.67
N ILE A 286 27.93 10.74 23.81
CA ILE A 286 28.78 11.87 24.16
C ILE A 286 28.16 13.14 23.58
N VAL A 287 27.78 14.08 24.45
CA VAL A 287 27.32 15.42 24.06
C VAL A 287 28.49 16.39 24.25
N ARG A 288 28.99 16.98 23.17
CA ARG A 288 30.03 18.01 23.22
C ARG A 288 29.38 19.39 23.13
N TYR A 289 29.61 20.24 24.13
CA TYR A 289 29.21 21.65 24.11
C TYR A 289 30.29 22.50 23.42
N PRO A 290 29.94 23.50 22.59
CA PRO A 290 30.92 24.43 22.05
C PRO A 290 31.61 25.19 23.20
N LYS A 291 32.92 25.46 23.04
CA LYS A 291 33.67 26.34 23.93
C LYS A 291 33.23 27.79 23.77
#